data_AF-A0A535AJ17-F1
#
_entry.id   AF-A0A535AJ17-F1
#
_cell.length_a   1.000
_cell.length_b   1.000
_cell.length_c   1.000
_cell.angle_alpha   90.00
_cell.angle_beta   90.00
_cell.angle_gamma   90.00
#
_symmetry.space_group_name_H-M   'P 1'
#
loop_
_entity.id
_entity.type
_entity.pdbx_description
1 polymer ?
#
loop_
_entity_poly.entity_id
_entity_poly.type
_entity_poly.pdbx_seq_one_letter_code
_entity_poly.pdbx_strand_id
1 'polypeptide(L)'
;MGIFAGALYSYRGLPKLLLDIYKRTKDERYLRESFEDNERMRAKVFLEILGRSHSNQLNSIGRTSQDGIRRDIAQIHHRLRRKLEPLEESKLLDQLASLRDKWRDLQREVVQKEPKHAGVFHPQLTTVAAVQAILDPDVVLLEYMTAIDGSVLWAITKDQIRAYRLEGSELQETLEKYLKTLRQPLIGADEISSHLELGLKLYRELVGPAEELIRQKKHIIVAADGWLHYLPFETLIVSQGQSRSQRATRLTDVNYLLKQYRVTYIPSASVLVAQQSGQQTKMPKAEMPLLAFGDPVYNEESNSQSSDVATGKITNLALRGQTLNRLEFSGDEVRRIARVFCGVSIYRNIVFFILRLMLYWAIRSRFSRNLPWFYLNHRGAIQGMGYCSFPILSS
;
A
#
# COMPACT_ATOMS: atom_id res chain seq x y z
N MET A 1 7.86 -15.95 -9.31
CA MET A 1 8.81 -14.83 -9.09
C MET A 1 8.88 -14.03 -10.38
N GLY A 2 8.76 -12.70 -10.32
CA GLY A 2 8.79 -11.87 -11.53
C GLY A 2 10.12 -11.95 -12.26
N ILE A 3 10.09 -11.70 -13.57
CA ILE A 3 11.27 -11.66 -14.45
C ILE A 3 12.35 -10.76 -13.84
N PHE A 4 11.94 -9.66 -13.18
CA PHE A 4 12.86 -8.68 -12.62
C PHE A 4 13.18 -8.87 -11.13
N ALA A 5 12.63 -9.87 -10.44
CA ALA A 5 12.97 -10.12 -9.03
C ALA A 5 14.45 -10.50 -8.85
N GLY A 6 15.06 -11.18 -9.84
CA GLY A 6 16.50 -11.42 -9.89
C GLY A 6 17.30 -10.21 -10.38
N ALA A 7 16.75 -9.40 -11.29
CA ALA A 7 17.40 -8.21 -11.83
C ALA A 7 17.44 -7.05 -10.81
N LEU A 8 16.51 -6.98 -9.87
CA LEU A 8 16.47 -6.01 -8.77
C LEU A 8 17.78 -5.99 -7.96
N TYR A 9 18.47 -7.13 -7.83
CA TYR A 9 19.76 -7.18 -7.12
C TYR A 9 20.91 -6.53 -7.91
N SER A 10 20.92 -6.63 -9.24
CA SER A 10 21.98 -6.04 -10.07
C SER A 10 21.87 -4.52 -10.23
N TYR A 11 20.65 -3.96 -10.16
CA TYR A 11 20.42 -2.53 -10.39
C TYR A 11 20.39 -1.67 -9.11
N ARG A 12 20.32 -2.27 -7.92
CA ARG A 12 20.41 -1.53 -6.63
C ARG A 12 21.75 -0.83 -6.40
N GLY A 13 22.78 -1.09 -7.23
CA GLY A 13 24.07 -0.41 -7.18
C GLY A 13 24.06 1.02 -7.74
N LEU A 14 23.24 1.30 -8.76
CA LEU A 14 23.31 2.57 -9.49
C LEU A 14 22.93 3.78 -8.61
N PRO A 15 21.83 3.78 -7.83
CA PRO A 15 21.53 4.89 -6.94
C PRO A 15 22.66 5.20 -5.94
N LYS A 16 23.34 4.16 -5.41
CA LYS A 16 24.48 4.35 -4.51
C LYS A 16 25.69 4.95 -5.23
N LEU A 17 25.99 4.49 -6.44
CA LEU A 17 27.08 5.04 -7.24
C LEU A 17 26.84 6.52 -7.56
N LEU A 18 25.60 6.88 -7.94
CA LEU A 18 25.21 8.26 -8.18
C LEU A 18 25.38 9.12 -6.92
N LEU A 19 25.01 8.59 -5.74
CA LEU A 19 25.24 9.28 -4.47
C LEU A 19 26.73 9.40 -4.11
N ASP A 20 27.57 8.42 -4.45
CA ASP A 20 29.01 8.50 -4.24
C ASP A 20 29.66 9.53 -5.18
N ILE A 21 29.18 9.65 -6.41
CA ILE A 21 29.57 10.73 -7.34
C ILE A 21 29.10 12.09 -6.80
N TYR A 22 27.85 12.20 -6.33
CA TYR A 22 27.33 13.41 -5.70
C TYR A 22 28.18 13.84 -4.50
N LYS A 23 28.62 12.91 -3.65
CA LYS A 23 29.48 13.22 -2.50
C LYS A 23 30.80 13.88 -2.93
N ARG A 24 31.37 13.46 -4.05
CA ARG A 24 32.64 13.97 -4.60
C ARG A 24 32.47 15.27 -5.39
N THR A 25 31.42 15.38 -6.19
CA THR A 25 31.21 16.49 -7.14
C THR A 25 30.33 17.61 -6.58
N LYS A 26 29.46 17.30 -5.62
CA LYS A 26 28.39 18.17 -5.10
C LYS A 26 27.38 18.63 -6.15
N ASP A 27 27.33 17.96 -7.30
CA ASP A 27 26.36 18.25 -8.37
C ASP A 27 25.00 17.62 -8.04
N GLU A 28 24.00 18.47 -7.76
CA GLU A 28 22.64 18.05 -7.39
C GLU A 28 21.93 17.17 -8.44
N ARG A 29 22.39 17.19 -9.69
CA ARG A 29 21.84 16.32 -10.73
C ARG A 29 21.95 14.85 -10.35
N TYR A 30 23.09 14.42 -9.80
CA TYR A 30 23.29 13.04 -9.37
C TYR A 30 22.44 12.67 -8.15
N LEU A 31 22.19 13.64 -7.25
CA LEU A 31 21.27 13.44 -6.13
C LEU A 31 19.85 13.18 -6.63
N ARG A 32 19.35 14.00 -7.57
CA ARG A 32 18.03 13.82 -8.18
C ARG A 32 17.95 12.51 -8.96
N GLU A 33 18.92 12.23 -9.82
CA GLU A 33 18.96 11.03 -10.65
C GLU A 33 18.99 9.75 -9.80
N SER A 34 19.67 9.76 -8.64
CA SER A 34 19.69 8.61 -7.73
C SER A 34 18.28 8.21 -7.24
N PHE A 35 17.44 9.20 -6.94
CA PHE A 35 16.06 8.99 -6.54
C PHE A 35 15.20 8.55 -7.73
N GLU A 36 15.33 9.24 -8.86
CA GLU A 36 14.52 8.99 -10.06
C GLU A 36 14.80 7.61 -10.66
N ASP A 37 16.03 7.11 -10.58
CA ASP A 37 16.38 5.75 -10.98
C ASP A 37 15.76 4.70 -10.03
N ASN A 38 15.79 4.93 -8.72
CA ASN A 38 15.10 4.08 -7.75
C ASN A 38 13.60 3.98 -8.06
N GLU A 39 12.97 5.12 -8.33
CA GLU A 39 11.55 5.17 -8.67
C GLU A 39 11.24 4.53 -10.02
N ARG A 40 12.10 4.70 -11.02
CA ARG A 40 11.98 4.01 -12.31
C ARG A 40 12.00 2.48 -12.12
N MET A 41 12.87 1.98 -11.24
CA MET A 41 12.92 0.56 -10.90
C MET A 41 11.66 0.10 -10.18
N ARG A 42 11.22 0.82 -9.14
CA ARG A 42 10.01 0.47 -8.37
C ARG A 42 8.75 0.51 -9.24
N ALA A 43 8.59 1.54 -10.07
CA ALA A 43 7.48 1.68 -11.00
C ALA A 43 7.46 0.51 -12.01
N LYS A 44 8.61 0.10 -12.53
CA LYS A 44 8.69 -1.05 -13.45
C LYS A 44 8.25 -2.35 -12.79
N VAL A 45 8.67 -2.61 -11.55
CA VAL A 45 8.26 -3.81 -10.79
C VAL A 45 6.78 -3.75 -10.44
N PHE A 46 6.30 -2.59 -9.99
CA PHE A 46 4.89 -2.38 -9.67
C PHE A 46 3.99 -2.59 -10.89
N LEU A 47 4.36 -2.04 -12.04
CA LEU A 47 3.64 -2.25 -13.29
C LEU A 47 3.75 -3.68 -13.82
N GLU A 48 4.84 -4.39 -13.58
CA GLU A 48 4.90 -5.82 -13.87
C GLU A 48 3.84 -6.58 -13.05
N ILE A 49 3.65 -6.21 -11.78
CA ILE A 49 2.64 -6.80 -10.88
C ILE A 49 1.23 -6.39 -11.31
N LEU A 50 0.97 -5.11 -11.54
CA LEU A 50 -0.33 -4.63 -12.02
C LEU A 50 -0.68 -5.19 -13.39
N GLY A 51 0.29 -5.27 -14.28
CA GLY A 51 0.14 -5.92 -15.58
C GLY A 51 -0.32 -7.36 -15.46
N ARG A 52 -0.06 -8.08 -14.36
CA ARG A 52 -0.62 -9.42 -14.11
C ARG A 52 -2.09 -9.38 -13.69
N SER A 53 -2.46 -8.39 -12.88
CA SER A 53 -3.85 -8.23 -12.43
C SER A 53 -4.73 -7.72 -13.57
N HIS A 54 -4.27 -6.70 -14.28
CA HIS A 54 -4.93 -6.17 -15.47
C HIS A 54 -4.84 -7.10 -16.68
N SER A 55 -3.83 -7.98 -16.78
CA SER A 55 -3.81 -8.96 -17.87
C SER A 55 -5.02 -9.88 -17.83
N ASN A 56 -5.68 -10.11 -16.68
CA ASN A 56 -6.94 -10.84 -16.63
C ASN A 56 -8.11 -10.11 -17.31
N GLN A 57 -8.03 -8.77 -17.46
CA GLN A 57 -8.98 -7.93 -18.19
C GLN A 57 -8.53 -7.54 -19.61
N LEU A 58 -7.22 -7.62 -19.93
CA LEU A 58 -6.73 -7.46 -21.30
C LEU A 58 -7.22 -8.64 -22.14
N ASN A 59 -7.99 -8.36 -23.20
CA ASN A 59 -8.46 -9.36 -24.16
C ASN A 59 -7.27 -10.11 -24.79
N SER A 60 -7.57 -11.30 -25.33
CA SER A 60 -6.74 -12.40 -25.85
C SER A 60 -5.47 -12.13 -26.67
N ILE A 61 -5.05 -10.89 -26.89
CA ILE A 61 -3.89 -10.57 -27.73
C ILE A 61 -2.60 -10.91 -26.98
N GLY A 62 -1.98 -12.02 -27.35
CA GLY A 62 -0.61 -12.35 -26.97
C GLY A 62 -0.42 -12.89 -25.56
N ARG A 63 -1.47 -13.15 -24.75
CA ARG A 63 -1.34 -13.77 -23.41
C ARG A 63 -0.48 -15.03 -23.42
N THR A 64 -0.75 -15.95 -24.34
CA THR A 64 0.01 -17.21 -24.47
C THR A 64 1.48 -16.97 -24.76
N SER A 65 1.79 -16.00 -25.65
CA SER A 65 3.17 -15.63 -25.99
C SER A 65 3.86 -14.90 -24.83
N GLN A 66 3.15 -14.04 -24.11
CA GLN A 66 3.65 -13.34 -22.92
C GLN A 66 4.00 -14.32 -21.80
N ASP A 67 3.10 -15.26 -21.52
CA ASP A 67 3.28 -16.27 -20.48
C ASP A 67 4.37 -17.28 -20.84
N GLY A 68 4.54 -17.58 -22.14
CA GLY A 68 5.64 -18.40 -22.65
C GLY A 68 7.00 -17.74 -22.42
N ILE A 69 7.20 -16.52 -22.95
CA ILE A 69 8.44 -15.75 -22.79
C ILE A 69 8.79 -15.57 -21.30
N ARG A 70 7.79 -15.32 -20.45
CA ARG A 70 7.96 -15.21 -18.99
C ARG A 70 8.44 -16.51 -18.35
N ARG A 71 7.82 -17.64 -18.71
CA ARG A 71 8.23 -18.96 -18.22
C ARG A 71 9.67 -19.26 -18.62
N ASP A 72 10.04 -18.97 -19.85
CA ASP A 72 11.40 -19.24 -20.36
C ASP A 72 12.45 -18.38 -19.63
N ILE A 73 12.18 -17.08 -19.44
CA ILE A 73 13.08 -16.21 -18.67
C ILE A 73 13.21 -16.68 -17.22
N ALA A 74 12.11 -17.11 -16.58
CA ALA A 74 12.15 -17.63 -15.22
C ALA A 74 12.98 -18.93 -15.12
N GLN A 75 12.89 -19.82 -16.12
CA GLN A 75 13.70 -21.04 -16.19
C GLN A 75 15.19 -20.72 -16.35
N ILE A 76 15.54 -19.77 -17.21
CA ILE A 76 16.94 -19.33 -17.39
C ILE A 76 17.48 -18.73 -16.09
N HIS A 77 16.73 -17.83 -15.43
CA HIS A 77 17.13 -17.27 -14.14
C HIS A 77 17.31 -18.35 -13.06
N HIS A 78 16.49 -19.40 -13.07
CA HIS A 78 16.66 -20.53 -12.15
C HIS A 78 17.95 -21.32 -12.43
N ARG A 79 18.33 -21.50 -13.70
CA ARG A 79 19.59 -22.16 -14.09
C ARG A 79 20.81 -21.32 -13.71
N LEU A 80 20.78 -20.02 -13.98
CA LEU A 80 21.85 -19.05 -13.67
C LEU A 80 22.16 -18.92 -12.17
N ARG A 81 21.28 -19.39 -11.27
CA ARG A 81 21.57 -19.43 -9.83
C ARG A 81 22.52 -20.55 -9.41
N ARG A 82 22.77 -21.51 -10.31
CA ARG A 82 23.70 -22.62 -10.05
C ARG A 82 25.10 -22.20 -10.48
N LYS A 83 26.11 -22.86 -9.91
CA LYS A 83 27.49 -22.74 -10.41
C LYS A 83 27.52 -23.40 -11.79
N LEU A 84 27.83 -22.63 -12.82
CA LEU A 84 27.82 -23.04 -14.22
C LEU A 84 29.23 -22.90 -14.81
N GLU A 85 29.51 -23.68 -15.86
CA GLU A 85 30.71 -23.49 -16.66
C GLU A 85 30.61 -22.19 -17.49
N PRO A 86 31.71 -21.45 -17.71
CA PRO A 86 31.67 -20.13 -18.37
C PRO A 86 30.98 -20.13 -19.75
N LEU A 87 31.13 -21.21 -20.50
CA LEU A 87 30.53 -21.36 -21.83
C LEU A 87 29.00 -21.58 -21.75
N GLU A 88 28.51 -22.29 -20.74
CA GLU A 88 27.09 -22.51 -20.52
C GLU A 88 26.41 -21.25 -19.99
N GLU A 89 27.09 -20.54 -19.07
CA GLU A 89 26.65 -19.24 -18.58
C GLU A 89 26.50 -18.23 -19.72
N SER A 90 27.51 -18.10 -20.59
CA SER A 90 27.46 -17.21 -21.76
C SER A 90 26.26 -17.52 -22.67
N LYS A 91 26.03 -18.80 -23.00
CA LYS A 91 24.87 -19.21 -23.81
C LYS A 91 23.53 -18.87 -23.16
N LEU A 92 23.41 -19.05 -21.85
CA LEU A 92 22.19 -18.70 -21.11
C LEU A 92 21.97 -17.18 -21.07
N LEU A 93 23.03 -16.39 -21.00
CA LEU A 93 22.97 -14.93 -21.08
C LEU A 93 22.53 -14.44 -22.47
N ASP A 94 23.04 -15.05 -23.54
CA ASP A 94 22.61 -14.76 -24.91
C ASP A 94 21.13 -15.11 -25.14
N GLN A 95 20.71 -16.28 -24.66
CA GLN A 95 19.31 -16.69 -24.71
C GLN A 95 18.42 -15.71 -23.93
N LEU A 96 18.86 -15.29 -22.74
CA LEU A 96 18.17 -14.30 -21.93
C LEU A 96 18.05 -12.95 -22.65
N ALA A 97 19.11 -12.51 -23.35
CA ALA A 97 19.08 -11.30 -24.17
C ALA A 97 18.03 -11.41 -25.28
N SER A 98 18.03 -12.51 -26.04
CA SER A 98 17.05 -12.74 -27.12
C SER A 98 15.60 -12.74 -26.64
N LEU A 99 15.33 -13.34 -25.46
CA LEU A 99 13.99 -13.38 -24.87
C LEU A 99 13.56 -12.01 -24.35
N ARG A 100 14.50 -11.20 -23.85
CA ARG A 100 14.24 -9.80 -23.46
C ARG A 100 13.89 -8.94 -24.66
N ASP A 101 14.54 -9.15 -25.80
CA ASP A 101 14.19 -8.45 -27.04
C ASP A 101 12.80 -8.82 -27.54
N LYS A 102 12.48 -10.13 -27.59
CA LYS A 102 11.12 -10.61 -27.93
C LYS A 102 10.06 -10.02 -27.00
N TRP A 103 10.36 -9.94 -25.70
CA TRP A 103 9.48 -9.30 -24.72
C TRP A 103 9.26 -7.82 -25.04
N ARG A 104 10.32 -7.07 -25.35
CA ARG A 104 10.25 -5.65 -25.71
C ARG A 104 9.44 -5.42 -26.98
N ASP A 105 9.57 -6.29 -27.98
CA ASP A 105 8.83 -6.20 -29.24
C ASP A 105 7.33 -6.43 -29.02
N LEU A 106 7.00 -7.46 -28.23
CA LEU A 106 5.62 -7.76 -27.86
C LEU A 106 4.98 -6.63 -27.04
N GLN A 107 5.74 -5.99 -26.13
CA GLN A 107 5.27 -4.81 -25.41
C GLN A 107 4.97 -3.65 -26.36
N ARG A 108 5.83 -3.38 -27.34
CA ARG A 108 5.60 -2.33 -28.36
C ARG A 108 4.33 -2.60 -29.16
N GLU A 109 4.11 -3.84 -29.56
CA GLU A 109 2.91 -4.24 -30.31
C GLU A 109 1.62 -4.02 -29.48
N VAL A 110 1.63 -4.39 -28.20
CA VAL A 110 0.49 -4.19 -27.30
C VAL A 110 0.20 -2.69 -27.10
N VAL A 111 1.23 -1.87 -26.91
CA VAL A 111 1.08 -0.41 -26.76
C VAL A 111 0.50 0.24 -28.02
N GLN A 112 0.94 -0.20 -29.22
CA GLN A 112 0.41 0.28 -30.49
C GLN A 112 -1.08 -0.09 -30.66
N LYS A 113 -1.46 -1.31 -30.31
CA LYS A 113 -2.84 -1.81 -30.44
C LYS A 113 -3.78 -1.26 -29.38
N GLU A 114 -3.28 -0.98 -28.18
CA GLU A 114 -4.06 -0.46 -27.06
C GLU A 114 -3.38 0.75 -26.38
N PRO A 115 -3.42 1.94 -26.99
CA PRO A 115 -2.77 3.15 -26.46
C PRO A 115 -3.23 3.54 -25.05
N LYS A 116 -4.50 3.23 -24.72
CA LYS A 116 -5.08 3.43 -23.38
C LYS A 116 -4.35 2.68 -22.26
N HIS A 117 -3.60 1.63 -22.59
CA HIS A 117 -2.82 0.82 -21.64
C HIS A 117 -1.31 1.08 -21.73
N ALA A 118 -0.87 2.09 -22.50
CA ALA A 118 0.55 2.44 -22.65
C ALA A 118 1.24 2.70 -21.30
N GLY A 119 0.53 3.32 -20.35
CA GLY A 119 1.04 3.60 -19.00
C GLY A 119 1.34 2.34 -18.17
N VAL A 120 0.83 1.16 -18.54
CA VAL A 120 1.16 -0.13 -17.90
C VAL A 120 2.50 -0.67 -18.37
N PHE A 121 2.93 -0.32 -19.58
CA PHE A 121 4.20 -0.79 -20.15
C PHE A 121 5.31 0.27 -20.08
N HIS A 122 4.93 1.54 -20.06
CA HIS A 122 5.82 2.69 -19.97
C HIS A 122 5.37 3.58 -18.80
N PRO A 123 5.85 3.32 -17.57
CA PRO A 123 5.55 4.20 -16.44
C PRO A 123 6.02 5.61 -16.76
N GLN A 124 5.22 6.61 -16.41
CA GLN A 124 5.71 7.98 -16.35
C GLN A 124 6.83 8.03 -15.31
N LEU A 125 7.97 8.60 -15.69
CA LEU A 125 9.13 8.74 -14.82
C LEU A 125 8.79 9.77 -13.74
N THR A 126 8.73 9.31 -12.49
CA THR A 126 8.53 10.21 -11.36
C THR A 126 9.82 10.97 -11.10
N THR A 127 9.75 12.28 -11.34
CA THR A 127 10.85 13.19 -11.04
C THR A 127 10.72 13.75 -9.64
N VAL A 128 11.83 14.24 -9.08
CA VAL A 128 11.78 14.97 -7.80
C VAL A 128 10.84 16.17 -7.91
N ALA A 129 10.87 16.87 -9.05
CA ALA A 129 10.00 18.02 -9.30
C ALA A 129 8.50 17.64 -9.29
N ALA A 130 8.13 16.49 -9.86
CA ALA A 130 6.76 16.01 -9.85
C ALA A 130 6.27 15.70 -8.43
N VAL A 131 7.13 15.10 -7.59
CA VAL A 131 6.83 14.87 -6.16
C VAL A 131 6.69 16.21 -5.42
N GLN A 132 7.63 17.13 -5.60
CA GLN A 132 7.61 18.44 -4.95
C GLN A 132 6.36 19.27 -5.32
N ALA A 133 5.88 19.15 -6.56
CA ALA A 133 4.69 19.86 -7.03
C ALA A 133 3.41 19.45 -6.28
N ILE A 134 3.34 18.20 -5.81
CA ILE A 134 2.14 17.68 -5.12
C ILE A 134 2.26 17.67 -3.60
N LEU A 135 3.47 17.81 -3.04
CA LEU A 135 3.68 17.85 -1.59
C LEU A 135 3.21 19.18 -1.00
N ASP A 136 2.48 19.10 0.11
CA ASP A 136 2.15 20.25 0.93
C ASP A 136 3.38 20.76 1.71
N PRO A 137 3.44 22.07 2.08
CA PRO A 137 4.61 22.66 2.74
C PRO A 137 4.99 22.00 4.07
N ASP A 138 4.03 21.43 4.81
CA ASP A 138 4.20 20.78 6.11
C ASP A 138 4.38 19.26 6.02
N VAL A 139 4.59 18.73 4.80
CA VAL A 139 4.80 17.31 4.54
C VAL A 139 6.26 17.04 4.15
N VAL A 140 6.77 15.88 4.58
CA VAL A 140 8.02 15.29 4.11
C VAL A 140 7.79 13.85 3.67
N LEU A 141 8.33 13.50 2.50
CA LEU A 141 8.41 12.13 2.01
C LEU A 141 9.76 11.53 2.43
N LEU A 142 9.73 10.42 3.13
CA LEU A 142 10.87 9.56 3.42
C LEU A 142 10.78 8.30 2.58
N GLU A 143 11.67 8.17 1.61
CA GLU A 143 11.74 7.01 0.74
C GLU A 143 13.00 6.19 1.01
N TYR A 144 12.83 4.89 1.17
CA TYR A 144 13.89 3.96 1.52
C TYR A 144 14.20 3.01 0.36
N MET A 145 15.48 2.70 0.18
CA MET A 145 15.96 1.55 -0.59
C MET A 145 16.84 0.70 0.31
N THR A 146 16.52 -0.59 0.41
CA THR A 146 17.31 -1.57 1.18
C THR A 146 18.24 -2.36 0.26
N ALA A 147 19.49 -2.57 0.66
CA ALA A 147 20.42 -3.47 -0.04
C ALA A 147 21.36 -4.16 0.93
N ILE A 148 21.98 -5.26 0.48
CA ILE A 148 22.89 -6.09 1.29
C ILE A 148 24.12 -5.28 1.74
N ASP A 149 24.58 -4.37 0.90
CA ASP A 149 25.77 -3.52 1.06
C ASP A 149 25.43 -2.08 1.50
N GLY A 150 24.27 -1.91 2.14
CA GLY A 150 23.85 -0.65 2.76
C GLY A 150 22.55 -0.10 2.18
N SER A 151 21.78 0.58 3.03
CA SER A 151 20.49 1.16 2.66
C SER A 151 20.62 2.66 2.40
N VAL A 152 19.64 3.23 1.70
CA VAL A 152 19.58 4.65 1.37
C VAL A 152 18.23 5.21 1.80
N LEU A 153 18.24 6.42 2.36
CA LEU A 153 17.08 7.24 2.63
C LEU A 153 17.13 8.49 1.75
N TRP A 154 16.08 8.75 0.98
CA TRP A 154 15.80 10.06 0.42
C TRP A 154 14.73 10.76 1.24
N ALA A 155 15.00 12.00 1.65
CA ALA A 155 14.05 12.88 2.31
C ALA A 155 13.71 14.03 1.36
N ILE A 156 12.43 14.13 0.98
CA ILE A 156 11.94 15.10 0.00
C ILE A 156 10.87 15.96 0.67
N THR A 157 11.06 17.26 0.63
CA THR A 157 10.08 18.28 1.01
C THR A 157 9.69 19.06 -0.22
N LYS A 158 8.68 19.94 -0.12
CA LYS A 158 8.27 20.82 -1.22
C LYS A 158 9.43 21.56 -1.89
N ASP A 159 10.49 21.88 -1.15
CA ASP A 159 11.55 22.78 -1.61
C ASP A 159 12.93 22.11 -1.69
N GLN A 160 13.14 20.99 -0.98
CA GLN A 160 14.46 20.36 -0.84
C GLN A 160 14.40 18.84 -0.99
N ILE A 161 15.48 18.28 -1.54
CA ILE A 161 15.80 16.85 -1.50
C ILE A 161 17.14 16.65 -0.80
N ARG A 162 17.23 15.65 0.09
CA ARG A 162 18.49 15.15 0.63
C ARG A 162 18.50 13.63 0.60
N ALA A 163 19.69 13.06 0.51
CA ALA A 163 19.90 11.62 0.56
C ALA A 163 20.93 11.25 1.63
N TYR A 164 20.68 10.14 2.30
CA TYR A 164 21.47 9.65 3.42
C TYR A 164 21.78 8.17 3.20
N ARG A 165 23.04 7.80 3.42
CA ARG A 165 23.41 6.39 3.47
C ARG A 165 23.11 5.90 4.89
N LEU A 166 22.30 4.87 4.99
CA LEU A 166 21.96 4.24 6.26
C LEU A 166 22.97 3.12 6.50
N GLU A 167 23.87 3.35 7.44
CA GLU A 167 24.86 2.38 7.86
C GLU A 167 24.26 1.50 8.96
N GLY A 168 24.47 0.19 8.87
CA GLY A 168 23.94 -0.76 9.84
C GLY A 168 23.70 -2.13 9.21
N SER A 169 24.72 -2.99 9.24
CA SER A 169 24.55 -4.42 8.90
C SER A 169 23.54 -5.12 9.83
N GLU A 170 23.36 -4.57 11.04
CA GLU A 170 22.48 -5.12 12.09
C GLU A 170 21.09 -4.48 12.13
N LEU A 171 20.77 -3.56 11.19
CA LEU A 171 19.48 -2.85 11.20
C LEU A 171 18.29 -3.81 11.14
N GLN A 172 18.38 -4.83 10.28
CA GLN A 172 17.33 -5.84 10.15
C GLN A 172 17.19 -6.66 11.44
N GLU A 173 18.28 -7.10 12.06
CA GLU A 173 18.24 -7.84 13.33
C GLU A 173 17.69 -6.98 14.47
N THR A 174 18.08 -5.70 14.52
CA THR A 174 17.58 -4.72 15.48
C THR A 174 16.07 -4.54 15.31
N LEU A 175 15.58 -4.44 14.07
CA LEU A 175 14.15 -4.41 13.79
C LEU A 175 13.45 -5.68 14.26
N GLU A 176 13.99 -6.85 13.95
CA GLU A 176 13.38 -8.12 14.37
C GLU A 176 13.26 -8.24 15.89
N LYS A 177 14.29 -7.82 16.63
CA LYS A 177 14.24 -7.72 18.10
C LYS A 177 13.19 -6.71 18.56
N TYR A 178 13.14 -5.54 17.94
CA TYR A 178 12.16 -4.50 18.28
C TYR A 178 10.72 -4.96 18.04
N LEU A 179 10.44 -5.62 16.91
CA LEU A 179 9.12 -6.18 16.60
C LEU A 179 8.69 -7.25 17.62
N LYS A 180 9.63 -8.01 18.21
CA LYS A 180 9.30 -8.92 19.32
C LYS A 180 8.81 -8.14 20.54
N THR A 181 9.47 -7.04 20.89
CA THR A 181 9.04 -6.18 22.01
C THR A 181 7.65 -5.59 21.82
N LEU A 182 7.26 -5.27 20.57
CA LEU A 182 5.91 -4.75 20.27
C LEU A 182 4.80 -5.81 20.35
N ARG A 183 5.17 -7.08 20.21
CA ARG A 183 4.21 -8.21 20.22
C ARG A 183 4.02 -8.83 21.61
N GLN A 184 4.91 -8.52 22.55
CA GLN A 184 4.93 -9.08 23.88
C GLN A 184 4.57 -8.00 24.92
N PRO A 185 3.93 -8.39 26.03
CA PRO A 185 3.62 -7.43 27.08
C PRO A 185 4.92 -6.94 27.74
N LEU A 186 5.09 -5.61 27.83
CA LEU A 186 6.23 -4.96 28.47
C LEU A 186 5.93 -4.81 29.98
N ILE A 187 6.23 -5.85 30.75
CA ILE A 187 5.88 -5.92 32.18
C ILE A 187 7.08 -5.60 33.07
N GLY A 188 8.24 -6.20 32.81
CA GLY A 188 9.45 -6.01 33.61
C GLY A 188 10.31 -4.83 33.14
N ALA A 189 11.23 -4.42 34.02
CA ALA A 189 12.11 -3.29 33.77
C ALA A 189 13.09 -3.55 32.62
N ASP A 190 13.54 -4.79 32.45
CA ASP A 190 14.48 -5.18 31.39
C ASP A 190 13.80 -5.17 30.02
N GLU A 191 12.57 -5.67 29.93
CA GLU A 191 11.79 -5.64 28.69
C GLU A 191 11.47 -4.21 28.26
N ILE A 192 11.10 -3.35 29.22
CA ILE A 192 10.86 -1.92 28.97
C ILE A 192 12.16 -1.27 28.49
N SER A 193 13.27 -1.45 29.19
CA SER A 193 14.56 -0.84 28.83
C SER A 193 15.01 -1.28 27.44
N SER A 194 14.90 -2.58 27.13
CA SER A 194 15.21 -3.12 25.80
C SER A 194 14.32 -2.51 24.71
N HIS A 195 13.01 -2.39 24.95
CA HIS A 195 12.09 -1.72 24.01
C HIS A 195 12.50 -0.26 23.74
N LEU A 196 12.85 0.49 24.79
CA LEU A 196 13.25 1.88 24.68
C LEU A 196 14.57 2.06 23.92
N GLU A 197 15.56 1.20 24.20
CA GLU A 197 16.86 1.23 23.53
C GLU A 197 16.73 0.87 22.05
N LEU A 198 16.02 -0.21 21.72
CA LEU A 198 15.82 -0.65 20.34
C LEU A 198 15.02 0.39 19.53
N GLY A 199 13.95 0.94 20.10
CA GLY A 199 13.14 1.96 19.43
C GLY A 199 13.90 3.26 19.20
N LEU A 200 14.77 3.66 20.13
CA LEU A 200 15.63 4.84 19.98
C LEU A 200 16.76 4.59 18.98
N LYS A 201 17.37 3.40 18.97
CA LYS A 201 18.40 3.00 18.00
C LYS A 201 17.83 3.06 16.58
N LEU A 202 16.67 2.44 16.34
CA LEU A 202 16.01 2.47 15.04
C LEU A 202 15.62 3.89 14.61
N TYR A 203 15.14 4.74 15.53
CA TYR A 203 14.88 6.15 15.22
C TYR A 203 16.15 6.86 14.73
N ARG A 204 17.26 6.75 15.49
CA ARG A 204 18.52 7.42 15.17
C ARG A 204 19.10 6.98 13.83
N GLU A 205 18.95 5.70 13.49
CA GLU A 205 19.50 5.15 12.25
C GLU A 205 18.58 5.38 11.03
N LEU A 206 17.24 5.33 11.20
CA LEU A 206 16.31 5.38 10.06
C LEU A 206 15.69 6.76 9.81
N VAL A 207 15.50 7.57 10.85
CA VAL A 207 14.78 8.87 10.75
C VAL A 207 15.70 10.03 11.14
N GLY A 208 16.55 9.82 12.16
CA GLY A 208 17.52 10.79 12.67
C GLY A 208 18.36 11.51 11.62
N PRO A 209 18.87 10.85 10.54
CA PRO A 209 19.66 11.54 9.53
C PRO A 209 18.91 12.69 8.83
N ALA A 210 17.58 12.55 8.72
CA ALA A 210 16.71 13.54 8.08
C ALA A 210 16.04 14.50 9.06
N GLU A 211 16.41 14.50 10.35
CA GLU A 211 15.70 15.25 11.40
C GLU A 211 15.64 16.77 11.11
N GLU A 212 16.67 17.34 10.49
CA GLU A 212 16.70 18.75 10.07
C GLU A 212 15.55 19.10 9.10
N LEU A 213 15.22 18.19 8.18
CA LEU A 213 14.12 18.37 7.22
C LEU A 213 12.75 18.09 7.84
N ILE A 214 12.70 17.26 8.89
CA ILE A 214 11.47 16.76 9.51
C ILE A 214 10.97 17.69 10.62
N ARG A 215 11.86 18.34 11.39
CA ARG A 215 11.52 19.05 12.63
C ARG A 215 10.42 20.12 12.51
N GLN A 216 10.29 20.74 11.34
CA GLN A 216 9.28 21.78 11.08
C GLN A 216 8.03 21.26 10.34
N LYS A 217 7.97 19.95 10.09
CA LYS A 217 6.88 19.28 9.37
C LYS A 217 5.88 18.69 10.35
N LYS A 218 4.67 18.43 9.87
CA LYS A 218 3.58 17.84 10.66
C LYS A 218 3.22 16.43 10.19
N HIS A 219 3.62 16.07 8.97
CA HIS A 219 3.25 14.83 8.33
C HIS A 219 4.45 14.21 7.63
N ILE A 220 4.71 12.95 7.95
CA ILE A 220 5.70 12.09 7.32
C ILE A 220 4.98 11.08 6.44
N ILE A 221 5.28 11.09 5.15
CA ILE A 221 4.89 10.04 4.22
C ILE A 221 6.08 9.09 4.10
N VAL A 222 5.85 7.79 4.27
CA VAL A 222 6.90 6.76 4.25
C VAL A 222 6.68 5.84 3.05
N ALA A 223 7.70 5.79 2.18
CA ALA A 223 7.82 4.79 1.12
C ALA A 223 8.91 3.78 1.51
N ALA A 224 8.55 2.82 2.35
CA ALA A 224 9.46 1.77 2.82
C ALA A 224 9.86 0.79 1.69
N ASP A 225 10.92 0.01 1.92
CA ASP A 225 11.36 -1.08 1.05
C ASP A 225 11.78 -2.30 1.89
N GLY A 226 11.63 -3.50 1.32
CA GLY A 226 12.09 -4.75 1.92
C GLY A 226 11.58 -4.98 3.33
N TRP A 227 12.49 -5.26 4.26
CA TRP A 227 12.16 -5.55 5.66
C TRP A 227 11.61 -4.34 6.43
N LEU A 228 11.82 -3.11 5.94
CA LEU A 228 11.25 -1.90 6.55
C LEU A 228 9.73 -1.81 6.41
N HIS A 229 9.10 -2.58 5.51
CA HIS A 229 7.65 -2.66 5.44
C HIS A 229 7.00 -3.22 6.72
N TYR A 230 7.76 -3.95 7.55
CA TYR A 230 7.27 -4.48 8.81
C TYR A 230 7.41 -3.50 9.98
N LEU A 231 8.14 -2.39 9.81
CA LEU A 231 8.35 -1.41 10.86
C LEU A 231 7.17 -0.42 10.90
N PRO A 232 6.40 -0.38 12.00
CA PRO A 232 5.51 0.74 12.27
C PRO A 232 6.33 1.96 12.70
N PHE A 233 6.66 2.85 11.77
CA PHE A 233 7.49 4.04 12.02
C PHE A 233 6.93 4.94 13.13
N GLU A 234 5.60 4.97 13.29
CA GLU A 234 4.91 5.71 14.34
C GLU A 234 5.33 5.30 15.77
N THR A 235 5.82 4.07 15.96
CA THR A 235 6.27 3.56 17.26
C THR A 235 7.73 3.87 17.57
N LEU A 236 8.49 4.46 16.63
CA LEU A 236 9.88 4.84 16.87
C LEU A 236 9.99 5.88 17.99
N ILE A 237 11.09 5.85 18.74
CA ILE A 237 11.27 6.70 19.93
C ILE A 237 12.25 7.81 19.60
N VAL A 238 11.77 9.05 19.62
CA VAL A 238 12.59 10.25 19.36
C VAL A 238 13.51 10.55 20.55
N SER A 239 12.97 10.40 21.76
CA SER A 239 13.70 10.59 23.02
C SER A 239 13.01 9.83 24.15
N GLN A 240 13.76 9.37 25.14
CA GLN A 240 13.20 8.63 26.29
C GLN A 240 12.37 9.50 27.28
N GLY A 241 12.19 10.81 27.00
CA GLY A 241 11.48 11.75 27.86
C GLY A 241 12.34 12.23 29.04
N GLN A 242 11.99 13.37 29.65
CA GLN A 242 12.66 13.83 30.86
C GLN A 242 12.02 13.18 32.09
N SER A 243 12.56 12.05 32.55
CA SER A 243 12.17 11.52 33.86
C SER A 243 12.75 12.44 34.94
N ARG A 244 11.91 13.32 35.50
CA ARG A 244 12.28 14.26 36.60
C ARG A 244 12.60 13.56 37.93
N SER A 245 12.57 12.22 37.97
CA SER A 245 12.82 11.42 39.17
C SER A 245 13.52 10.13 38.79
N GLN A 246 14.42 9.61 39.63
CA GLN A 246 15.12 8.32 39.49
C GLN A 246 14.17 7.08 39.51
N ARG A 247 12.90 7.22 39.12
CA ARG A 247 11.95 6.12 38.95
C ARG A 247 11.95 5.64 37.51
N ALA A 248 11.67 4.35 37.35
CA ALA A 248 11.49 3.68 36.07
C ALA A 248 10.62 4.50 35.11
N THR A 249 11.10 4.71 33.89
CA THR A 249 10.41 5.46 32.82
C THR A 249 9.05 4.83 32.55
N ARG A 250 7.96 5.58 32.76
CA ARG A 250 6.63 5.13 32.35
C ARG A 250 6.53 5.22 30.83
N LEU A 251 6.00 4.17 30.19
CA LEU A 251 5.80 4.14 28.74
C LEU A 251 4.93 5.32 28.23
N THR A 252 4.05 5.84 29.08
CA THR A 252 3.23 7.03 28.76
C THR A 252 4.04 8.29 28.53
N ASP A 253 5.23 8.40 29.12
CA ASP A 253 6.05 9.62 29.11
C ASP A 253 7.09 9.59 27.98
N VAL A 254 7.25 8.43 27.33
CA VAL A 254 8.16 8.21 26.20
C VAL A 254 7.69 9.02 24.99
N ASN A 255 8.64 9.67 24.31
CA ASN A 255 8.35 10.51 23.17
C ASN A 255 8.38 9.70 21.86
N TYR A 256 7.28 9.01 21.58
CA TYR A 256 7.06 8.28 20.33
C TYR A 256 6.87 9.22 19.15
N LEU A 257 7.28 8.80 17.94
CA LEU A 257 7.16 9.58 16.71
C LEU A 257 5.71 10.00 16.44
N LEU A 258 4.75 9.11 16.74
CA LEU A 258 3.31 9.38 16.64
C LEU A 258 2.83 10.59 17.44
N LYS A 259 3.54 10.97 18.51
CA LYS A 259 3.16 12.13 19.34
C LYS A 259 3.51 13.46 18.67
N GLN A 260 4.39 13.44 17.68
CA GLN A 260 4.89 14.62 16.99
C GLN A 260 4.38 14.73 15.56
N TYR A 261 4.30 13.61 14.85
CA TYR A 261 4.00 13.59 13.42
C TYR A 261 2.86 12.64 13.09
N ARG A 262 2.05 13.03 12.11
CA ARG A 262 1.20 12.07 11.39
C ARG A 262 2.09 11.22 10.48
N VAL A 263 1.82 9.92 10.41
CA VAL A 263 2.58 8.99 9.55
C VAL A 263 1.61 8.36 8.55
N THR A 264 1.99 8.31 7.27
CA THR A 264 1.21 7.64 6.22
C THR A 264 2.13 6.83 5.34
N TYR A 265 1.65 5.70 4.84
CA TYR A 265 2.45 4.76 4.05
C TYR A 265 2.02 4.78 2.59
N ILE A 266 3.00 4.79 1.70
CA ILE A 266 2.78 4.64 0.26
C ILE A 266 3.68 3.53 -0.30
N PRO A 267 3.26 2.85 -1.38
CA PRO A 267 4.07 1.80 -2.00
C PRO A 267 5.24 2.37 -2.81
N SER A 268 5.16 3.60 -3.31
CA SER A 268 6.25 4.38 -3.93
C SER A 268 5.80 5.82 -4.20
N ALA A 269 6.75 6.74 -4.42
CA ALA A 269 6.42 8.13 -4.80
C ALA A 269 5.64 8.22 -6.12
N SER A 270 5.92 7.32 -7.06
CA SER A 270 5.24 7.23 -8.35
C SER A 270 3.75 6.96 -8.21
N VAL A 271 3.36 6.12 -7.24
CA VAL A 271 1.95 5.85 -6.97
C VAL A 271 1.28 7.09 -6.38
N LEU A 272 1.97 7.82 -5.49
CA LEU A 272 1.46 9.08 -4.95
C LEU A 272 1.18 10.11 -6.06
N VAL A 273 2.12 10.29 -6.98
CA VAL A 273 1.97 11.19 -8.14
C VAL A 273 0.86 10.75 -9.08
N ALA A 274 0.75 9.44 -9.36
CA ALA A 274 -0.30 8.89 -10.21
C ALA A 274 -1.70 9.06 -9.60
N GLN A 275 -1.85 8.83 -8.28
CA GLN A 275 -3.13 9.00 -7.58
C GLN A 275 -3.61 10.44 -7.62
N GLN A 276 -2.71 11.41 -7.42
CA GLN A 276 -3.08 12.82 -7.41
C GLN A 276 -3.44 13.34 -8.81
N SER A 277 -2.81 12.79 -9.85
CA SER A 277 -3.11 13.10 -11.25
C SER A 277 -4.49 12.55 -11.68
N GLY A 278 -4.87 11.36 -11.19
CA GLY A 278 -6.19 10.76 -11.45
C GLY A 278 -7.35 11.42 -10.67
N GLN A 279 -7.04 12.10 -9.56
CA GLN A 279 -8.02 12.82 -8.71
C GLN A 279 -8.51 14.14 -9.30
N GLN A 280 -8.11 14.53 -10.51
CA GLN A 280 -8.70 15.70 -11.19
C GLN A 280 -10.20 15.53 -11.49
N THR A 281 -10.74 14.31 -11.39
CA THR A 281 -12.18 14.14 -11.19
C THR A 281 -12.52 14.48 -9.74
N LYS A 282 -12.90 15.75 -9.48
CA LYS A 282 -13.45 16.19 -8.18
C LYS A 282 -14.48 15.16 -7.73
N MET A 283 -14.12 14.30 -6.79
CA MET A 283 -15.11 13.40 -6.20
C MET A 283 -16.19 14.30 -5.59
N PRO A 284 -17.47 14.09 -5.92
CA PRO A 284 -18.54 14.88 -5.33
C PRO A 284 -18.39 14.79 -3.81
N LYS A 285 -18.52 15.94 -3.14
CA LYS A 285 -18.43 16.04 -1.70
C LYS A 285 -19.34 14.96 -1.10
N ALA A 286 -18.77 14.04 -0.32
CA ALA A 286 -19.49 12.90 0.19
C ALA A 286 -20.74 13.39 0.95
N GLU A 287 -21.93 13.01 0.47
CA GLU A 287 -23.21 13.42 1.07
C GLU A 287 -23.40 12.80 2.47
N MET A 288 -22.70 11.71 2.77
CA MET A 288 -22.68 11.06 4.07
C MET A 288 -21.31 11.24 4.73
N PRO A 289 -21.24 11.86 5.92
CA PRO A 289 -19.96 12.11 6.61
C PRO A 289 -19.31 10.82 7.13
N LEU A 290 -20.08 9.74 7.29
CA LEU A 290 -19.59 8.44 7.74
C LEU A 290 -20.49 7.31 7.22
N LEU A 291 -19.90 6.33 6.55
CA LEU A 291 -20.50 5.04 6.25
C LEU A 291 -19.66 3.97 6.94
N ALA A 292 -20.24 3.27 7.92
CA ALA A 292 -19.56 2.26 8.71
C ALA A 292 -20.33 0.95 8.67
N PHE A 293 -19.60 -0.14 8.43
CA PHE A 293 -20.13 -1.50 8.46
C PHE A 293 -19.51 -2.23 9.65
N GLY A 294 -20.33 -2.94 10.40
CA GLY A 294 -19.91 -3.74 11.53
C GLY A 294 -20.78 -4.99 11.61
N ASP A 295 -20.31 -5.97 12.36
CA ASP A 295 -20.97 -7.26 12.53
C ASP A 295 -21.27 -8.00 11.19
N PRO A 296 -20.25 -8.24 10.34
CA PRO A 296 -20.41 -9.00 9.11
C PRO A 296 -20.78 -10.45 9.43
N VAL A 297 -21.89 -10.92 8.85
CA VAL A 297 -22.30 -12.33 8.86
C VAL A 297 -21.74 -12.98 7.60
N TYR A 298 -20.72 -13.84 7.77
CA TYR A 298 -20.03 -14.46 6.64
C TYR A 298 -20.71 -15.74 6.13
N ASN A 299 -21.37 -16.51 7.02
CA ASN A 299 -22.16 -17.70 6.68
C ASN A 299 -23.50 -17.66 7.44
N GLU A 300 -24.61 -17.95 6.78
CA GLU A 300 -25.94 -18.03 7.41
C GLU A 300 -26.09 -19.25 8.35
N GLU A 301 -25.20 -20.24 8.26
CA GLU A 301 -25.28 -21.52 9.01
C GLU A 301 -24.45 -21.54 10.32
N SER A 302 -23.59 -20.56 10.59
CA SER A 302 -22.78 -20.55 11.82
C SER A 302 -23.55 -19.94 12.99
N ASN A 303 -24.70 -20.52 13.32
CA ASN A 303 -25.41 -20.22 14.56
C ASN A 303 -25.30 -21.41 15.52
N SER A 304 -24.07 -21.73 15.90
CA SER A 304 -23.78 -22.65 17.00
C SER A 304 -22.35 -22.50 17.46
N GLN A 305 -22.20 -21.94 18.66
CA GLN A 305 -21.12 -22.13 19.63
C GLN A 305 -19.69 -22.26 19.09
N SER A 306 -18.87 -21.24 19.31
CA SER A 306 -17.42 -21.42 19.44
C SER A 306 -16.81 -20.38 20.38
N SER A 307 -17.04 -20.60 21.67
CA SER A 307 -16.05 -20.32 22.70
C SER A 307 -14.82 -21.17 22.41
N ASP A 308 -13.77 -20.56 21.87
CA ASP A 308 -12.35 -20.94 22.01
C ASP A 308 -11.55 -20.58 20.75
N VAL A 309 -11.02 -19.35 20.67
CA VAL A 309 -9.68 -19.11 20.09
C VAL A 309 -9.07 -17.83 20.70
N ALA A 310 -8.63 -17.93 21.96
CA ALA A 310 -7.41 -17.23 22.35
C ALA A 310 -6.25 -18.09 21.84
N THR A 311 -5.61 -17.72 20.71
CA THR A 311 -4.19 -17.99 20.36
C THR A 311 -3.88 -17.52 18.93
N GLY A 312 -3.29 -16.34 18.79
CA GLY A 312 -1.98 -16.15 18.16
C GLY A 312 -1.69 -16.52 16.69
N LYS A 313 -2.65 -16.84 15.81
CA LYS A 313 -2.35 -17.09 14.37
C LYS A 313 -3.39 -16.48 13.42
N ILE A 314 -3.41 -15.15 13.31
CA ILE A 314 -4.22 -14.44 12.31
C ILE A 314 -3.29 -13.76 11.31
N THR A 315 -2.61 -14.54 10.46
CA THR A 315 -1.99 -14.02 9.24
C THR A 315 -2.08 -15.10 8.18
N ASN A 316 -2.93 -14.89 7.17
CA ASN A 316 -3.16 -15.69 5.93
C ASN A 316 -4.49 -16.44 5.74
N LEU A 317 -5.56 -16.17 6.51
CA LEU A 317 -6.83 -16.90 6.36
C LEU A 317 -7.70 -16.49 5.15
N ALA A 318 -7.62 -15.25 4.66
CA ALA A 318 -8.56 -14.76 3.65
C ALA A 318 -8.37 -15.36 2.23
N LEU A 319 -7.23 -16.01 1.95
CA LEU A 319 -6.91 -16.55 0.62
C LEU A 319 -7.20 -18.06 0.46
N ARG A 320 -7.68 -18.75 1.51
CA ARG A 320 -7.84 -20.22 1.53
C ARG A 320 -9.26 -20.73 1.77
N GLY A 321 -10.28 -19.88 1.63
CA GLY A 321 -11.68 -20.33 1.71
C GLY A 321 -12.08 -20.88 3.08
N GLN A 322 -11.44 -20.43 4.17
CA GLN A 322 -11.89 -20.75 5.53
C GLN A 322 -12.97 -19.76 5.99
N THR A 323 -13.93 -20.27 6.76
CA THR A 323 -15.06 -19.53 7.31
C THR A 323 -14.57 -18.52 8.35
N LEU A 324 -14.80 -17.24 8.10
CA LEU A 324 -14.50 -16.19 9.07
C LEU A 324 -15.58 -16.18 10.15
N ASN A 325 -15.18 -16.10 11.42
CA ASN A 325 -16.13 -15.93 12.51
C ASN A 325 -16.77 -14.54 12.43
N ARG A 326 -18.05 -14.46 12.82
CA ARG A 326 -18.79 -13.21 12.92
C ARG A 326 -18.09 -12.26 13.90
N LEU A 327 -17.95 -10.99 13.52
CA LEU A 327 -17.30 -9.96 14.36
C LEU A 327 -18.35 -9.16 15.14
N GLU A 328 -19.10 -9.80 16.02
CA GLU A 328 -20.29 -9.23 16.69
C GLU A 328 -19.99 -7.89 17.38
N PHE A 329 -18.85 -7.80 18.07
CA PHE A 329 -18.44 -6.58 18.79
C PHE A 329 -18.14 -5.40 17.87
N SER A 330 -17.81 -5.63 16.59
CA SER A 330 -17.63 -4.54 15.63
C SER A 330 -18.95 -3.83 15.32
N GLY A 331 -20.10 -4.52 15.43
CA GLY A 331 -21.41 -3.89 15.31
C GLY A 331 -21.71 -2.96 16.49
N ASP A 332 -21.33 -3.35 17.71
CA ASP A 332 -21.45 -2.51 18.90
C ASP A 332 -20.53 -1.29 18.85
N GLU A 333 -19.33 -1.47 18.31
CA GLU A 333 -18.41 -0.38 18.04
C GLU A 333 -18.98 0.62 17.03
N VAL A 334 -19.47 0.16 15.89
CA VAL A 334 -20.12 1.04 14.89
C VAL A 334 -21.32 1.79 15.51
N ARG A 335 -22.13 1.13 16.33
CA ARG A 335 -23.24 1.76 17.07
C ARG A 335 -22.77 2.80 18.11
N ARG A 336 -21.60 2.62 18.72
CA ARG A 336 -20.99 3.62 19.61
C ARG A 336 -20.46 4.80 18.83
N ILE A 337 -19.76 4.57 17.74
CA ILE A 337 -19.24 5.63 16.85
C ILE A 337 -20.41 6.46 16.30
N ALA A 338 -21.47 5.80 15.83
CA ALA A 338 -22.66 6.48 15.30
C ALA A 338 -23.33 7.43 16.31
N ARG A 339 -23.22 7.19 17.62
CA ARG A 339 -23.75 8.09 18.65
C ARG A 339 -22.98 9.40 18.78
N VAL A 340 -21.70 9.42 18.38
CA VAL A 340 -20.85 10.62 18.40
C VAL A 340 -21.12 11.52 17.20
N PHE A 341 -21.58 10.96 16.08
CA PHE A 341 -21.92 11.69 14.86
C PHE A 341 -23.42 12.01 14.80
N CYS A 342 -23.79 13.29 14.85
CA CYS A 342 -25.19 13.71 14.67
C CYS A 342 -25.64 13.46 13.22
N GLY A 343 -26.69 12.66 13.01
CA GLY A 343 -27.33 12.44 11.69
C GLY A 343 -27.13 11.07 11.03
N VAL A 344 -26.65 10.05 11.75
CA VAL A 344 -26.37 8.71 11.19
C VAL A 344 -27.64 7.84 11.09
N SER A 345 -27.89 7.28 9.90
CA SER A 345 -28.88 6.19 9.72
C SER A 345 -28.21 4.83 9.90
N ILE A 346 -28.69 4.03 10.86
CA ILE A 346 -28.19 2.68 11.14
C ILE A 346 -28.91 1.70 10.22
N TYR A 347 -28.19 1.05 9.31
CA TYR A 347 -28.76 0.04 8.41
C TYR A 347 -28.33 -1.36 8.86
N ARG A 348 -29.31 -2.16 9.30
CA ARG A 348 -29.09 -3.53 9.78
C ARG A 348 -28.94 -4.54 8.63
N ASN A 349 -29.19 -4.12 7.39
CA ASN A 349 -29.18 -5.00 6.21
C ASN A 349 -29.06 -4.17 4.91
N ILE A 350 -28.24 -4.62 3.94
CA ILE A 350 -28.08 -3.98 2.62
C ILE A 350 -29.42 -3.88 1.87
N VAL A 351 -30.31 -4.86 2.08
CA VAL A 351 -31.65 -4.89 1.47
C VAL A 351 -32.49 -3.68 1.90
N PHE A 352 -32.43 -3.28 3.17
CA PHE A 352 -33.14 -2.09 3.67
C PHE A 352 -32.49 -0.78 3.20
N PHE A 353 -31.18 -0.77 2.96
CA PHE A 353 -30.49 0.35 2.32
C PHE A 353 -30.96 0.53 0.86
N ILE A 354 -31.01 -0.56 0.08
CA ILE A 354 -31.50 -0.54 -1.31
C ILE A 354 -32.97 -0.13 -1.38
N LEU A 355 -33.84 -0.68 -0.52
CA LEU A 355 -35.26 -0.30 -0.44
C LEU A 355 -35.45 1.19 -0.14
N ARG A 356 -34.66 1.75 0.77
CA ARG A 356 -34.74 3.18 1.10
C ARG A 356 -34.15 4.06 -0.01
N LEU A 357 -33.12 3.60 -0.71
CA LEU A 357 -32.56 4.27 -1.88
C LEU A 357 -33.57 4.27 -3.04
N MET A 358 -34.26 3.16 -3.28
CA MET A 358 -35.33 3.04 -4.26
C MET A 358 -36.54 3.90 -3.87
N LEU A 359 -36.92 3.95 -2.59
CA LEU A 359 -38.00 4.81 -2.11
C LEU A 359 -37.64 6.30 -2.25
N TYR A 360 -36.39 6.67 -1.95
CA TYR A 360 -35.87 8.02 -2.13
C TYR A 360 -35.85 8.42 -3.62
N TRP A 361 -35.45 7.49 -4.50
CA TRP A 361 -35.50 7.70 -5.96
C TRP A 361 -36.93 7.77 -6.49
N ALA A 362 -37.86 6.96 -5.94
CA ALA A 362 -39.29 6.97 -6.29
C ALA A 362 -40.01 8.26 -5.85
N ILE A 363 -39.64 8.80 -4.67
CA ILE A 363 -40.16 10.09 -4.19
C ILE A 363 -39.61 11.24 -5.06
N ARG A 364 -38.35 11.13 -5.50
CA ARG A 364 -37.70 12.10 -6.40
C ARG A 364 -38.18 11.97 -7.87
N SER A 365 -38.65 10.79 -8.29
CA SER A 365 -39.13 10.49 -9.65
C SER A 365 -40.64 10.64 -9.83
N ARG A 366 -41.36 11.29 -8.90
CA ARG A 366 -42.80 11.63 -8.98
C ARG A 366 -43.18 12.54 -10.16
N PHE A 367 -42.32 12.65 -11.17
CA PHE A 367 -42.51 13.34 -12.46
C PHE A 367 -42.49 12.41 -13.70
N SER A 368 -42.31 11.08 -13.58
CA SER A 368 -42.47 10.17 -14.74
C SER A 368 -43.59 9.16 -14.54
N ARG A 369 -44.66 9.31 -15.31
CA ARG A 369 -45.79 8.36 -15.40
C ARG A 369 -45.28 7.02 -15.95
N ASN A 370 -45.60 5.94 -15.25
CA ASN A 370 -45.27 4.51 -15.51
C ASN A 370 -43.96 4.01 -14.90
N LEU A 371 -44.08 3.42 -13.71
CA LEU A 371 -43.06 2.55 -13.11
C LEU A 371 -43.63 1.13 -12.99
N PRO A 372 -42.92 0.09 -13.48
CA PRO A 372 -43.31 -1.29 -13.25
C PRO A 372 -43.07 -1.68 -11.79
N TRP A 373 -43.99 -2.46 -11.20
CA TRP A 373 -43.80 -3.09 -9.89
C TRP A 373 -43.52 -4.58 -10.05
N PHE A 374 -42.57 -5.09 -9.27
CA PHE A 374 -42.19 -6.49 -9.23
C PHE A 374 -42.64 -7.12 -7.91
N TYR A 375 -43.32 -8.25 -7.97
CA TYR A 375 -43.58 -9.07 -6.79
C TYR A 375 -42.32 -9.88 -6.44
N LEU A 376 -41.77 -9.65 -5.25
CA LEU A 376 -40.64 -10.38 -4.68
C LEU A 376 -41.12 -11.15 -3.44
N ASN A 377 -40.87 -12.46 -3.39
CA ASN A 377 -41.13 -13.26 -2.19
C ASN A 377 -40.02 -13.00 -1.14
N HIS A 378 -40.18 -13.50 0.10
CA HIS A 378 -39.28 -13.37 1.25
C HIS A 378 -37.81 -13.79 1.01
N ARG A 379 -37.49 -14.37 -0.16
CA ARG A 379 -36.13 -14.72 -0.62
C ARG A 379 -35.60 -13.87 -1.79
N GLY A 380 -36.31 -12.81 -2.20
CA GLY A 380 -35.83 -11.87 -3.21
C GLY A 380 -35.84 -12.34 -4.68
N ALA A 381 -36.62 -13.37 -5.03
CA ALA A 381 -36.80 -13.79 -6.43
C ALA A 381 -38.07 -13.15 -7.05
N ILE A 382 -37.95 -12.60 -8.26
CA ILE A 382 -39.05 -11.92 -8.99
C ILE A 382 -40.04 -12.96 -9.50
N GLN A 383 -41.30 -12.92 -9.06
CA GLN A 383 -42.34 -13.88 -9.45
C GLN A 383 -43.37 -13.34 -10.47
N GLY A 384 -43.33 -12.06 -10.82
CA GLY A 384 -44.23 -11.51 -11.84
C GLY A 384 -44.17 -9.99 -11.95
N MET A 385 -44.60 -9.49 -13.11
CA MET A 385 -44.58 -8.08 -13.50
C MET A 385 -46.02 -7.64 -13.82
N GLY A 386 -46.52 -6.59 -13.17
CA GLY A 386 -47.88 -6.07 -13.37
C GLY A 386 -47.90 -4.54 -13.46
N TYR A 387 -48.83 -4.01 -14.26
CA TYR A 387 -49.06 -2.56 -14.42
C TYR A 387 -50.42 -2.18 -13.83
N CYS A 388 -50.44 -1.29 -12.84
CA CYS A 388 -51.70 -0.69 -12.34
C CYS A 388 -52.03 0.56 -13.16
N SER A 389 -53.21 0.57 -13.81
CA SER A 389 -53.85 1.78 -14.31
C SER A 389 -54.94 2.18 -13.31
N PHE A 390 -54.81 3.34 -12.67
CA PHE A 390 -55.87 3.91 -11.83
C PHE A 390 -56.76 4.85 -12.65
N PRO A 391 -58.10 4.73 -12.55
CA PRO A 391 -59.01 5.65 -13.22
C PRO A 391 -59.05 7.00 -12.50
N ILE A 392 -59.29 8.04 -13.30
CA ILE A 392 -59.38 9.44 -12.91
C ILE A 392 -60.64 9.65 -12.06
N LEU A 393 -60.48 10.23 -10.86
CA LEU A 393 -61.58 10.85 -10.12
C LEU A 393 -61.24 12.33 -9.95
N SER A 394 -62.00 13.15 -10.68
CA SER A 394 -62.09 14.59 -10.56
C SER A 394 -62.84 14.98 -9.28
N SER A 395 -62.21 15.78 -8.42
CA SER A 395 -62.59 17.15 -8.02
C SER A 395 -61.58 17.65 -7.00
#